data_AF-A0A6P5FME3-F1
#
_entry.id   AF-A0A6P5FME3-F1
#
_cell.length_a   1.000
_cell.length_b   1.000
_cell.length_c   1.000
_cell.angle_alpha   90.00
_cell.angle_beta   90.00
_cell.angle_gamma   90.00
#
_symmetry.space_group_name_H-M   'P 1'
#
loop_
_entity.id
_entity.type
_entity.pdbx_description
1 polymer ?
#
loop_
_entity_poly.entity_id
_entity_poly.type
_entity_poly.pdbx_seq_one_letter_code
_entity_poly.pdbx_strand_id
1 'polypeptide(L)'
;MSMKRHPLSIQGHTHVAEALKVPIHVFFTMPWTPTSEFPHPLSRVKQPAAYRLSYQIVDTTIWLGIRDIINDFRKKKLKLRPITYLSGPHSTEDIPYGYIWSPHLVPKPKDWGPKIDVVGFCFLDLASNYQPPESLVKWLESGEKPIYIGFGSLPVQEPEKMTKIIVEALQITGQRGIINKGWGGLGDLAEPEDFVYLLDNVPHDWLFLQCKAVVHHGGAGTTAAGLKAACPTTVIPFFGDQPFWGDRVHARGLGPPPIPVEEFSLEKLVGAIKFMLDPQVKERALELAKAMETEDGVTGAVKAFFKHLPSQLPSRHSPPPSSSVDPFLGPFRRCLGCLPDS
;
A
#
# COMPACT_ATOMS: atom_id res chain seq x y z
N MET A 1 11.08 10.30 8.39
CA MET A 1 9.93 9.72 9.14
C MET A 1 9.92 8.22 8.88
N SER A 2 10.46 7.39 9.79
CA SER A 2 10.47 5.94 9.63
C SER A 2 9.07 5.41 9.95
N MET A 3 8.25 5.23 8.90
CA MET A 3 6.99 4.49 8.99
C MET A 3 7.34 3.01 9.19
N LYS A 4 7.65 2.60 10.43
CA LYS A 4 7.60 1.19 10.80
C LYS A 4 6.13 0.76 10.68
N ARG A 5 5.81 0.07 9.59
CA ARG A 5 4.50 -0.53 9.29
C ARG A 5 4.24 -1.68 10.27
N HIS A 6 3.95 -1.37 11.53
CA HIS A 6 3.58 -2.36 12.51
C HIS A 6 2.06 -2.33 12.67
N PRO A 7 1.32 -3.45 12.58
CA PRO A 7 -0.13 -3.47 12.84
C PRO A 7 -0.54 -2.85 14.19
N LEU A 8 0.37 -2.85 15.18
CA LEU A 8 0.20 -2.15 16.46
C LEU A 8 -0.01 -0.63 16.30
N SER A 9 0.61 0.01 15.30
CA SER A 9 0.44 1.45 15.07
C SER A 9 -0.92 1.80 14.46
N ILE A 10 -1.56 0.86 13.78
CA ILE A 10 -2.86 1.05 13.11
C ILE A 10 -4.02 0.99 14.10
N GLN A 11 -3.87 0.31 15.25
CA GLN A 11 -4.95 0.26 16.25
C GLN A 11 -4.67 1.13 17.48
N GLY A 12 -3.40 1.37 17.83
CA GLY A 12 -3.05 2.19 19.01
C GLY A 12 -3.58 3.63 18.94
N HIS A 13 -3.61 4.23 17.75
CA HIS A 13 -3.98 5.64 17.58
C HIS A 13 -5.45 5.94 17.90
N THR A 14 -6.36 5.00 17.65
CA THR A 14 -7.80 5.20 17.94
C THR A 14 -8.03 5.27 19.45
N HIS A 15 -7.35 4.43 20.22
CA HIS A 15 -7.42 4.43 21.68
C HIS A 15 -6.79 5.67 22.30
N VAL A 16 -5.70 6.18 21.70
CA VAL A 16 -5.11 7.46 22.14
C VAL A 16 -6.06 8.61 21.87
N ALA A 17 -6.70 8.66 20.69
CA ALA A 17 -7.69 9.67 20.36
C ALA A 17 -8.90 9.63 21.31
N GLU A 18 -9.39 8.43 21.64
CA GLU A 18 -10.44 8.22 22.65
C GLU A 18 -10.03 8.78 24.02
N ALA A 19 -8.83 8.47 24.50
CA ALA A 19 -8.33 8.93 25.79
C ALA A 19 -8.19 10.46 25.86
N LEU A 20 -7.74 11.08 24.76
CA LEU A 20 -7.55 12.52 24.65
C LEU A 20 -8.85 13.28 24.29
N LYS A 21 -9.92 12.56 23.91
CA LYS A 21 -11.17 13.12 23.40
C LYS A 21 -10.98 14.05 22.21
N VAL A 22 -10.09 13.67 21.29
CA VAL A 22 -9.81 14.42 20.05
C VAL A 22 -10.31 13.67 18.82
N PRO A 23 -10.74 14.36 17.77
CA PRO A 23 -11.09 13.72 16.50
C PRO A 23 -9.87 13.06 15.87
N ILE A 24 -10.10 12.04 15.07
CA ILE A 24 -9.07 11.32 14.33
C ILE A 24 -9.46 11.17 12.86
N HIS A 25 -8.47 11.36 11.99
CA HIS A 25 -8.55 11.09 10.55
C HIS A 25 -7.33 10.26 10.19
N VAL A 26 -7.54 9.08 9.60
CA VAL A 26 -6.47 8.17 9.23
C VAL A 26 -6.08 8.38 7.78
N PHE A 27 -4.79 8.67 7.52
CA PHE A 27 -4.22 8.67 6.18
C PHE A 27 -3.38 7.42 5.96
N PHE A 28 -3.59 6.74 4.84
CA PHE A 28 -2.89 5.48 4.59
C PHE A 28 -2.63 5.21 3.12
N THR A 29 -1.59 4.42 2.85
CA THR A 29 -1.17 4.10 1.49
C THR A 29 -1.83 2.84 0.95
N MET A 30 -2.36 1.94 1.78
CA MET A 30 -3.03 0.73 1.30
C MET A 30 -4.47 0.70 1.82
N PRO A 31 -5.41 0.04 1.11
CA PRO A 31 -6.78 -0.02 1.59
C PRO A 31 -6.86 -0.81 2.91
N TRP A 32 -7.64 -0.27 3.83
CA TRP A 32 -7.92 -0.86 5.15
C TRP A 32 -9.43 -0.86 5.45
N THR A 33 -10.23 -0.10 4.69
CA THR A 33 -11.68 -0.06 4.81
C THR A 33 -12.32 -1.12 3.91
N PRO A 34 -13.27 -1.92 4.42
CA PRO A 34 -13.93 -2.98 3.65
C PRO A 34 -14.57 -2.50 2.34
N THR A 35 -14.34 -3.26 1.27
CA THR A 35 -14.97 -3.07 -0.06
C THR A 35 -15.13 -4.40 -0.77
N SER A 36 -16.06 -4.45 -1.73
CA SER A 36 -16.28 -5.57 -2.64
C SER A 36 -15.45 -5.49 -3.94
N GLU A 37 -14.66 -4.43 -4.14
CA GLU A 37 -13.90 -4.23 -5.40
C GLU A 37 -12.49 -4.87 -5.41
N PHE A 38 -11.88 -5.06 -4.24
CA PHE A 38 -10.58 -5.73 -4.10
C PHE A 38 -10.42 -6.29 -2.67
N PRO A 39 -9.63 -7.38 -2.50
CA PRO A 39 -9.41 -7.98 -1.20
C PRO A 39 -8.58 -7.08 -0.29
N HIS A 40 -8.60 -7.35 1.01
CA HIS A 40 -7.68 -6.75 1.97
C HIS A 40 -6.23 -7.03 1.53
N PRO A 41 -5.30 -6.05 1.53
CA PRO A 41 -3.93 -6.23 1.00
C PRO A 41 -3.12 -7.35 1.64
N LEU A 42 -3.39 -7.64 2.92
CA LEU A 42 -2.78 -8.76 3.66
C LEU A 42 -3.46 -10.12 3.43
N SER A 43 -4.48 -10.19 2.58
CA SER A 43 -5.18 -11.41 2.22
C SER A 43 -4.81 -11.85 0.81
N ARG A 44 -4.82 -13.17 0.57
CA ARG A 44 -4.58 -13.77 -0.76
C ARG A 44 -5.87 -14.22 -1.44
N VAL A 45 -7.03 -13.73 -0.98
CA VAL A 45 -8.34 -14.08 -1.55
C VAL A 45 -8.45 -13.56 -2.98
N LYS A 46 -8.72 -14.46 -3.93
CA LYS A 46 -8.91 -14.12 -5.35
C LYS A 46 -10.36 -13.99 -5.77
N GLN A 47 -11.29 -14.59 -5.02
CA GLN A 47 -12.71 -14.61 -5.35
C GLN A 47 -13.40 -13.29 -4.96
N PRO A 48 -14.02 -12.56 -5.92
CA PRO A 48 -14.66 -11.28 -5.65
C PRO A 48 -15.73 -11.32 -4.56
N ALA A 49 -16.51 -12.41 -4.50
CA ALA A 49 -17.54 -12.62 -3.48
C ALA A 49 -16.98 -12.63 -2.04
N ALA A 50 -15.68 -12.87 -1.87
CA ALA A 50 -15.01 -12.91 -0.57
C ALA A 50 -14.14 -11.68 -0.28
N TYR A 51 -14.09 -10.67 -1.16
CA TYR A 51 -13.27 -9.48 -0.98
C TYR A 51 -13.63 -8.71 0.30
N ARG A 52 -14.92 -8.38 0.49
CA ARG A 52 -15.37 -7.67 1.69
C ARG A 52 -15.11 -8.47 2.97
N LEU A 53 -15.36 -9.78 2.92
CA LEU A 53 -15.13 -10.69 4.06
C LEU A 53 -13.64 -10.77 4.45
N SER A 54 -12.73 -10.65 3.47
CA SER A 54 -11.30 -10.70 3.74
C SER A 54 -10.83 -9.60 4.72
N TYR A 55 -11.46 -8.42 4.73
CA TYR A 55 -11.17 -7.35 5.68
C TYR A 55 -11.55 -7.76 7.11
N GLN A 56 -12.74 -8.32 7.28
CA GLN A 56 -13.21 -8.78 8.59
C GLN A 56 -12.31 -9.89 9.16
N ILE A 57 -11.89 -10.82 8.31
CA ILE A 57 -10.97 -11.90 8.70
C ILE A 57 -9.64 -11.31 9.16
N VAL A 58 -9.02 -10.45 8.34
CA VAL A 58 -7.72 -9.86 8.68
C VAL A 58 -7.80 -9.00 9.94
N ASP A 59 -8.79 -8.11 10.05
CA ASP A 59 -8.97 -7.26 11.23
C ASP A 59 -9.17 -8.09 12.50
N THR A 60 -9.95 -9.18 12.41
CA THR A 60 -10.16 -10.10 13.54
C THR A 60 -8.87 -10.82 13.91
N THR A 61 -8.10 -11.33 12.94
CA THR A 61 -6.82 -12.00 13.20
C THR A 61 -5.81 -11.04 13.84
N ILE A 62 -5.69 -9.81 13.34
CA ILE A 62 -4.82 -8.78 13.93
C ILE A 62 -5.26 -8.49 15.35
N TRP A 63 -6.56 -8.25 15.58
CA TRP A 63 -7.12 -7.97 16.89
C TRP A 63 -6.80 -9.08 17.89
N LEU A 64 -7.04 -10.35 17.53
CA LEU A 64 -6.73 -11.49 18.39
C LEU A 64 -5.24 -11.56 18.77
N GLY A 65 -4.34 -11.19 17.86
CA GLY A 65 -2.90 -11.18 18.11
C GLY A 65 -2.40 -10.04 19.01
N ILE A 66 -3.10 -8.89 19.06
CA ILE A 66 -2.64 -7.71 19.79
C ILE A 66 -3.53 -7.26 20.95
N ARG A 67 -4.71 -7.86 21.12
CA ARG A 67 -5.73 -7.43 22.09
C ARG A 67 -5.21 -7.29 23.51
N ASP A 68 -4.36 -8.19 23.97
CA ASP A 68 -3.91 -8.22 25.37
C ASP A 68 -2.93 -7.06 25.61
N ILE A 69 -2.05 -6.80 24.64
CA ILE A 69 -1.14 -5.65 24.61
C ILE A 69 -1.95 -4.34 24.60
N ILE A 70 -2.98 -4.27 23.74
CA ILE A 70 -3.86 -3.10 23.64
C ILE A 70 -4.65 -2.88 24.93
N ASN A 71 -5.25 -3.92 25.52
CA ASN A 71 -6.01 -3.81 26.76
C ASN A 71 -5.12 -3.45 27.95
N ASP A 72 -3.90 -3.98 28.01
CA ASP A 72 -2.90 -3.55 28.99
C ASP A 72 -2.51 -2.09 28.82
N PHE A 73 -2.29 -1.64 27.59
CA PHE A 73 -2.02 -0.23 27.29
C PHE A 73 -3.19 0.68 27.69
N ARG A 74 -4.43 0.31 27.31
CA ARG A 74 -5.66 1.01 27.67
C ARG A 74 -5.80 1.15 29.19
N LYS A 75 -5.63 0.07 29.95
CA LYS A 75 -5.79 0.05 31.40
C LYS A 75 -4.64 0.76 32.12
N LYS A 76 -3.39 0.40 31.82
CA LYS A 76 -2.22 0.85 32.58
C LYS A 76 -1.83 2.28 32.22
N LYS A 77 -1.88 2.66 30.94
CA LYS A 77 -1.41 3.96 30.44
C LYS A 77 -2.55 4.95 30.17
N LEU A 78 -3.57 4.56 29.41
CA LEU A 78 -4.63 5.48 28.98
C LEU A 78 -5.76 5.67 30.00
N LYS A 79 -5.82 4.82 31.03
CA LYS A 79 -6.90 4.79 32.04
C LYS A 79 -8.30 4.58 31.41
N LEU A 80 -8.35 3.88 30.29
CA LEU A 80 -9.57 3.49 29.60
C LEU A 80 -10.01 2.08 30.01
N ARG A 81 -11.30 1.80 29.84
CA ARG A 81 -11.84 0.45 30.04
C ARG A 81 -11.30 -0.50 28.96
N PRO A 82 -10.99 -1.77 29.28
CA PRO A 82 -10.67 -2.78 28.27
C PRO A 82 -11.82 -2.96 27.27
N ILE A 83 -11.48 -3.33 26.03
CA ILE A 83 -12.45 -3.70 25.01
C ILE A 83 -12.88 -5.15 25.26
N THR A 84 -14.19 -5.41 25.26
CA THR A 84 -14.77 -6.74 25.53
C THR A 84 -14.76 -7.63 24.28
N TYR A 85 -14.82 -8.94 24.48
CA TYR A 85 -14.75 -9.95 23.41
C TYR A 85 -15.84 -9.85 22.33
N LEU A 86 -17.02 -9.35 22.67
CA LEU A 86 -18.18 -9.24 21.77
C LEU A 86 -18.24 -7.88 21.05
N SER A 87 -17.49 -6.90 21.54
CA SER A 87 -17.19 -5.70 20.78
C SER A 87 -16.07 -6.08 19.82
N GLY A 88 -16.42 -6.58 18.63
CA GLY A 88 -15.45 -6.73 17.55
C GLY A 88 -14.71 -5.42 17.27
N PRO A 89 -13.83 -5.35 16.25
CA PRO A 89 -13.21 -4.08 15.81
C PRO A 89 -14.21 -3.00 15.30
N HIS A 90 -15.48 -3.12 15.67
CA HIS A 90 -16.62 -2.24 15.42
C HIS A 90 -16.45 -0.86 16.08
N SER A 91 -15.61 -0.04 15.49
CA SER A 91 -15.82 1.41 15.38
C SER A 91 -14.93 2.05 14.31
N THR A 92 -14.37 1.28 13.37
CA THR A 92 -13.67 1.87 12.20
C THR A 92 -14.64 2.49 11.20
N GLU A 93 -15.91 2.04 11.16
CA GLU A 93 -16.92 2.54 10.20
C GLU A 93 -17.22 4.04 10.35
N ASP A 94 -16.95 4.62 11.52
CA ASP A 94 -17.22 6.04 11.78
C ASP A 94 -15.99 6.96 11.61
N ILE A 95 -14.79 6.39 11.48
CA ILE A 95 -13.53 7.12 11.36
C ILE A 95 -13.32 7.54 9.90
N PRO A 96 -13.07 8.84 9.62
CA PRO A 96 -12.68 9.28 8.29
C PRO A 96 -11.34 8.68 7.85
N TYR A 97 -11.26 8.28 6.57
CA TYR A 97 -10.04 7.78 5.93
C TYR A 97 -9.67 8.62 4.71
N GLY A 98 -8.38 8.95 4.58
CA GLY A 98 -7.79 9.57 3.40
C GLY A 98 -6.74 8.64 2.78
N TYR A 99 -7.04 8.08 1.63
CA TYR A 99 -6.14 7.19 0.92
C TYR A 99 -5.24 7.95 -0.05
N ILE A 100 -3.94 7.93 0.24
CA ILE A 100 -2.92 8.72 -0.47
C ILE A 100 -2.37 7.96 -1.68
N TRP A 101 -3.25 7.68 -2.63
CA TRP A 101 -2.92 7.13 -3.94
C TRP A 101 -3.69 7.81 -5.06
N SER A 102 -3.20 7.67 -6.29
CA SER A 102 -3.86 8.21 -7.47
C SER A 102 -5.22 7.54 -7.73
N PRO A 103 -6.32 8.31 -7.86
CA PRO A 103 -7.62 7.78 -8.28
C PRO A 103 -7.60 7.23 -9.72
N HIS A 104 -6.65 7.67 -10.55
CA HIS A 104 -6.42 7.14 -11.89
C HIS A 104 -5.73 5.78 -11.87
N LEU A 105 -5.00 5.44 -10.80
CA LEU A 105 -4.50 4.09 -10.59
C LEU A 105 -5.57 3.20 -9.93
N VAL A 106 -6.04 3.59 -8.74
CA VAL A 106 -7.08 2.87 -7.98
C VAL A 106 -8.25 3.83 -7.73
N PRO A 107 -9.35 3.73 -8.50
CA PRO A 107 -10.52 4.56 -8.30
C PRO A 107 -11.12 4.34 -6.91
N LYS A 108 -11.81 5.36 -6.39
CA LYS A 108 -12.62 5.19 -5.19
C LYS A 108 -13.70 4.13 -5.45
N PRO A 109 -13.74 3.03 -4.68
CA PRO A 109 -14.82 2.06 -4.76
C PRO A 109 -16.20 2.69 -4.59
N LYS A 110 -17.18 2.17 -5.33
CA LYS A 110 -18.56 2.66 -5.32
C LYS A 110 -19.27 2.38 -3.99
N ASP A 111 -18.83 1.36 -3.27
CA ASP A 111 -19.36 0.99 -1.96
C ASP A 111 -18.68 1.72 -0.78
N TRP A 112 -17.76 2.65 -1.06
CA TRP A 112 -17.21 3.56 -0.06
C TRP A 112 -18.06 4.82 0.12
N GLY A 113 -18.43 5.09 1.37
CA GLY A 113 -19.22 6.26 1.76
C GLY A 113 -18.47 7.60 1.72
N PRO A 114 -19.11 8.69 2.17
CA PRO A 114 -18.56 10.05 2.11
C PRO A 114 -17.37 10.31 3.05
N LYS A 115 -17.18 9.44 4.06
CA LYS A 115 -16.08 9.48 5.04
C LYS A 115 -14.74 8.97 4.52
N ILE A 116 -14.72 8.39 3.33
CA ILE A 116 -13.52 7.83 2.73
C ILE A 116 -13.18 8.63 1.48
N ASP A 117 -11.99 9.21 1.43
CA ASP A 117 -11.50 9.99 0.31
C ASP A 117 -10.27 9.30 -0.31
N VAL A 118 -10.16 9.35 -1.64
CA VAL A 118 -8.93 8.99 -2.38
C VAL A 118 -8.35 10.31 -2.88
N VAL A 119 -7.18 10.69 -2.38
CA VAL A 119 -6.72 12.09 -2.44
C VAL A 119 -5.59 12.34 -3.43
N GLY A 120 -5.00 11.30 -4.03
CA GLY A 120 -3.78 11.40 -4.82
C GLY A 120 -2.54 11.02 -4.01
N PHE A 121 -1.42 10.73 -4.69
CA PHE A 121 -0.15 10.45 -4.02
C PHE A 121 0.48 11.74 -3.45
N CYS A 122 1.04 11.64 -2.24
CA CYS A 122 1.86 12.71 -1.65
C CYS A 122 3.33 12.46 -1.97
N PHE A 123 3.92 13.26 -2.86
CA PHE A 123 5.33 13.16 -3.23
C PHE A 123 6.20 14.08 -2.36
N LEU A 124 7.44 13.68 -2.16
CA LEU A 124 8.49 14.51 -1.57
C LEU A 124 9.51 14.80 -2.67
N ASP A 125 9.87 16.07 -2.84
CA ASP A 125 10.86 16.51 -3.82
C ASP A 125 12.29 16.31 -3.27
N LEU A 126 12.69 15.04 -3.16
CA LEU A 126 13.98 14.61 -2.62
C LEU A 126 15.14 14.95 -3.55
N ALA A 127 14.88 15.08 -4.85
CA ALA A 127 15.85 15.43 -5.86
C ALA A 127 16.32 16.89 -5.81
N SER A 128 15.60 17.79 -5.13
CA SER A 128 15.81 19.25 -5.22
C SER A 128 17.25 19.72 -4.93
N ASN A 129 17.96 19.01 -4.05
CA ASN A 129 19.35 19.30 -3.69
C ASN A 129 20.28 18.10 -3.97
N TYR A 130 19.83 17.14 -4.77
CA TYR A 130 20.60 15.94 -5.06
C TYR A 130 21.58 16.20 -6.20
N GLN A 131 22.85 15.87 -5.96
CA GLN A 131 23.89 15.86 -6.99
C GLN A 131 24.26 14.41 -7.30
N PRO A 132 23.94 13.90 -8.51
CA PRO A 132 24.31 12.54 -8.88
C PRO A 132 25.84 12.42 -9.02
N PRO A 133 26.43 11.26 -8.64
CA PRO A 133 27.84 11.01 -8.90
C PRO A 133 28.17 11.10 -10.38
N GLU A 134 29.31 11.70 -10.74
CA GLU A 134 29.73 11.89 -12.13
C GLU A 134 29.83 10.56 -12.89
N SER A 135 30.25 9.49 -12.22
CA SER A 135 30.29 8.14 -12.79
C SER A 135 28.92 7.63 -13.22
N LEU A 136 27.87 7.92 -12.45
CA LEU A 136 26.49 7.54 -12.76
C LEU A 136 25.99 8.32 -13.97
N VAL A 137 26.23 9.63 -14.00
CA VAL A 137 25.81 10.49 -15.11
C VAL A 137 26.49 10.05 -16.42
N LYS A 138 27.81 9.86 -16.41
CA LYS A 138 28.56 9.38 -17.59
C LYS A 138 28.06 8.04 -18.10
N TRP A 139 27.73 7.11 -17.20
CA TRP A 139 27.21 5.81 -17.58
C TRP A 139 25.78 5.88 -18.15
N LEU A 140 24.93 6.75 -17.58
CA LEU A 140 23.59 7.01 -18.14
C LEU A 140 23.67 7.56 -19.56
N GLU A 141 24.55 8.54 -19.78
CA GLU A 141 24.74 9.23 -21.07
C GLU A 141 25.39 8.37 -22.16
N SER A 142 26.09 7.29 -21.79
CA SER A 142 26.81 6.44 -22.76
C SER A 142 25.92 5.52 -23.63
N GLY A 143 24.59 5.61 -23.52
CA GLY A 143 23.68 4.77 -24.30
C GLY A 143 22.21 4.93 -23.94
N GLU A 144 21.39 3.90 -24.22
CA GLU A 144 19.94 3.96 -24.00
C GLU A 144 19.51 3.91 -22.53
N LYS A 145 18.43 4.62 -22.18
CA LYS A 145 17.86 4.61 -20.82
C LYS A 145 17.78 3.18 -20.23
N PRO A 146 18.31 2.94 -19.02
CA PRO A 146 18.35 1.61 -18.42
C PRO A 146 17.02 1.17 -17.81
N ILE A 147 16.95 -0.10 -17.41
CA ILE A 147 15.93 -0.65 -16.51
C ILE A 147 16.47 -0.57 -15.08
N TYR A 148 15.72 0.06 -14.17
CA TYR A 148 16.05 0.04 -12.74
C TYR A 148 15.55 -1.25 -12.11
N ILE A 149 16.36 -1.85 -11.23
CA ILE A 149 16.02 -3.06 -10.49
C ILE A 149 16.43 -2.87 -9.03
N GLY A 150 15.47 -2.92 -8.12
CA GLY A 150 15.75 -2.75 -6.69
C GLY A 150 14.60 -3.15 -5.75
N PHE A 151 14.93 -3.94 -4.72
CA PHE A 151 13.96 -4.48 -3.77
C PHE A 151 13.94 -3.77 -2.41
N GLY A 152 14.65 -2.63 -2.30
CA GLY A 152 14.72 -1.83 -1.08
C GLY A 152 15.53 -2.52 0.01
N SER A 153 15.22 -2.23 1.28
CA SER A 153 15.93 -2.80 2.44
C SER A 153 15.39 -4.18 2.87
N LEU A 154 14.84 -4.97 1.95
CA LEU A 154 14.29 -6.28 2.26
C LEU A 154 15.41 -7.34 2.25
N PRO A 155 15.42 -8.27 3.24
CA PRO A 155 16.36 -9.38 3.21
C PRO A 155 16.00 -10.29 2.03
N VAL A 156 16.98 -10.52 1.14
CA VAL A 156 16.88 -11.48 0.05
C VAL A 156 17.57 -12.76 0.51
N GLN A 157 16.92 -13.92 0.37
CA GLN A 157 17.47 -15.19 0.86
C GLN A 157 18.71 -15.65 0.05
N GLU A 158 18.66 -15.52 -1.27
CA GLU A 158 19.74 -15.91 -2.19
C GLU A 158 20.13 -14.73 -3.11
N PRO A 159 20.79 -13.68 -2.57
CA PRO A 159 21.04 -12.45 -3.33
C PRO A 159 21.97 -12.63 -4.52
N GLU A 160 22.96 -13.53 -4.44
CA GLU A 160 23.86 -13.86 -5.55
C GLU A 160 23.10 -14.49 -6.72
N LYS A 161 22.26 -15.49 -6.44
CA LYS A 161 21.43 -16.17 -7.44
C LYS A 161 20.45 -15.19 -8.10
N MET A 162 19.81 -14.34 -7.31
CA MET A 162 18.91 -13.31 -7.81
C MET A 162 19.65 -12.30 -8.69
N THR A 163 20.84 -11.87 -8.28
CA THR A 163 21.70 -10.97 -9.06
C THR A 163 22.10 -11.61 -10.39
N LYS A 164 22.50 -12.89 -10.40
CA LYS A 164 22.82 -13.63 -11.63
C LYS A 164 21.64 -13.68 -12.58
N ILE A 165 20.45 -14.01 -12.08
CA ILE A 165 19.20 -14.02 -12.89
C ILE A 165 18.93 -12.64 -13.49
N ILE A 166 19.14 -11.56 -12.72
CA ILE A 166 18.94 -10.19 -13.19
C ILE A 166 19.88 -9.85 -14.33
N VAL A 167 21.18 -10.09 -14.17
CA VAL A 167 22.20 -9.80 -15.19
C VAL A 167 21.95 -10.63 -16.45
N GLU A 168 21.65 -11.92 -16.30
CA GLU A 168 21.35 -12.81 -17.43
C GLU A 168 20.07 -12.38 -18.16
N ALA A 169 19.02 -11.94 -17.45
CA ALA A 169 17.80 -11.43 -18.07
C ALA A 169 18.05 -10.14 -18.87
N LEU A 170 18.84 -9.22 -18.32
CA LEU A 170 19.26 -7.99 -19.00
C LEU A 170 20.06 -8.29 -20.26
N GLN A 171 21.00 -9.24 -20.18
CA GLN A 171 21.79 -9.68 -21.33
C GLN A 171 20.91 -10.30 -22.43
N ILE A 172 20.03 -11.25 -22.07
CA ILE A 172 19.11 -11.92 -23.02
C ILE A 172 18.18 -10.91 -23.70
N THR A 173 17.77 -9.87 -22.98
CA THR A 173 16.87 -8.84 -23.50
C THR A 173 17.61 -7.69 -24.18
N GLY A 174 18.95 -7.69 -24.17
CA GLY A 174 19.78 -6.62 -24.75
C GLY A 174 19.63 -5.27 -24.04
N GLN A 175 19.34 -5.29 -22.74
CA GLN A 175 19.01 -4.09 -21.97
C GLN A 175 20.14 -3.70 -21.02
N ARG A 176 20.37 -2.39 -20.88
CA ARG A 176 21.19 -1.86 -19.79
C ARG A 176 20.39 -1.83 -18.49
N GLY A 177 21.04 -2.06 -17.36
CA GLY A 177 20.37 -2.13 -16.06
C GLY A 177 21.09 -1.35 -14.97
N ILE A 178 20.30 -0.79 -14.05
CA ILE A 178 20.78 -0.28 -12.78
C ILE A 178 20.31 -1.25 -11.70
N ILE A 179 21.23 -1.79 -10.92
CA ILE A 179 20.91 -2.65 -9.77
C ILE A 179 21.17 -1.84 -8.50
N ASN A 180 20.11 -1.56 -7.74
CA ASN A 180 20.23 -0.97 -6.42
C ASN A 180 20.59 -2.08 -5.41
N LYS A 181 21.79 -1.98 -4.83
CA LYS A 181 22.31 -2.96 -3.87
C LYS A 181 21.41 -3.14 -2.65
N GLY A 182 20.80 -2.03 -2.20
CA GLY A 182 19.95 -1.99 -1.02
C GLY A 182 20.65 -2.55 0.24
N TRP A 183 19.85 -3.05 1.19
CA TRP A 183 20.37 -3.80 2.35
C TRP A 183 20.36 -5.33 2.12
N GLY A 184 19.86 -5.77 0.97
CA GLY A 184 19.67 -7.18 0.65
C GLY A 184 20.91 -7.85 0.04
N GLY A 185 22.01 -7.13 -0.17
CA GLY A 185 23.24 -7.68 -0.75
C GLY A 185 23.16 -7.96 -2.26
N LEU A 186 22.27 -7.27 -2.98
CA LEU A 186 22.22 -7.41 -4.45
C LEU A 186 23.45 -6.77 -5.09
N GLY A 187 23.88 -7.30 -6.23
CA GLY A 187 24.94 -6.69 -7.03
C GLY A 187 26.35 -7.12 -6.65
N ASP A 188 26.53 -8.13 -5.81
CA ASP A 188 27.82 -8.82 -5.68
C ASP A 188 28.04 -9.69 -6.94
N LEU A 189 28.73 -9.10 -7.91
CA LEU A 189 29.10 -9.73 -9.19
C LEU A 189 30.56 -10.19 -9.14
N ALA A 190 30.83 -11.38 -9.68
CA ALA A 190 32.19 -11.89 -9.81
C ALA A 190 33.04 -11.03 -10.76
N GLU A 191 32.42 -10.53 -11.84
CA GLU A 191 33.02 -9.63 -12.81
C GLU A 191 32.05 -8.48 -13.13
N PRO A 192 32.53 -7.23 -13.23
CA PRO A 192 31.70 -6.10 -13.67
C PRO A 192 31.26 -6.26 -15.12
N GLU A 193 29.99 -6.00 -15.41
CA GLU A 193 29.43 -5.99 -16.76
C GLU A 193 29.17 -4.55 -17.19
N ASP A 194 29.66 -4.13 -18.37
CA ASP A 194 29.56 -2.72 -18.83
C ASP A 194 28.10 -2.22 -18.95
N PHE A 195 27.16 -3.13 -19.21
CA PHE A 195 25.73 -2.82 -19.33
C PHE A 195 24.99 -2.80 -17.97
N VAL A 196 25.70 -3.01 -16.85
CA VAL A 196 25.15 -2.99 -15.50
C VAL A 196 25.85 -1.93 -14.66
N TYR A 197 25.07 -1.01 -14.09
CA TYR A 197 25.57 -0.08 -13.08
C TYR A 197 25.05 -0.47 -11.69
N LEU A 198 25.98 -0.68 -10.76
CA LEU A 198 25.65 -0.95 -9.37
C LEU A 198 25.49 0.36 -8.62
N LEU A 199 24.34 0.55 -7.99
CA LEU A 199 23.97 1.80 -7.36
C LEU A 199 23.65 1.60 -5.88
N ASP A 200 24.06 2.57 -5.06
CA ASP A 200 23.55 2.72 -3.70
C ASP A 200 22.19 3.44 -3.70
N ASN A 201 21.71 3.90 -2.55
CA ASN A 201 20.45 4.63 -2.50
C ASN A 201 20.57 6.03 -3.12
N VAL A 202 19.73 6.30 -4.12
CA VAL A 202 19.53 7.62 -4.71
C VAL A 202 18.05 8.00 -4.71
N PRO A 203 17.69 9.29 -4.80
CA PRO A 203 16.31 9.72 -4.91
C PRO A 203 15.61 9.16 -6.16
N HIS A 204 14.51 8.43 -5.96
CA HIS A 204 13.77 7.80 -7.06
C HIS A 204 13.07 8.82 -7.98
N ASP A 205 12.69 9.98 -7.45
CA ASP A 205 12.11 11.10 -8.20
C ASP A 205 13.08 11.69 -9.22
N TRP A 206 14.39 11.57 -9.00
CA TRP A 206 15.41 11.86 -10.01
C TRP A 206 15.72 10.65 -10.89
N LEU A 207 16.02 9.49 -10.28
CA LEU A 207 16.55 8.33 -11.00
C LEU A 207 15.54 7.77 -12.00
N PHE A 208 14.27 7.63 -11.64
CA PHE A 208 13.29 6.96 -12.50
C PHE A 208 13.01 7.77 -13.78
N LEU A 209 13.21 9.09 -13.78
CA LEU A 209 13.15 9.91 -15.01
C LEU A 209 14.22 9.52 -16.03
N GLN A 210 15.33 8.93 -15.56
CA GLN A 210 16.42 8.43 -16.39
C GLN A 210 16.20 6.98 -16.84
N CYS A 211 15.20 6.28 -16.29
CA CYS A 211 14.91 4.89 -16.61
C CYS A 211 13.81 4.77 -17.67
N LYS A 212 13.83 3.67 -18.42
CA LYS A 212 12.72 3.32 -19.34
C LYS A 212 11.69 2.38 -18.72
N ALA A 213 12.09 1.57 -17.73
CA ALA A 213 11.22 0.69 -16.97
C ALA A 213 11.79 0.46 -15.56
N VAL A 214 10.97 -0.02 -14.63
CA VAL A 214 11.36 -0.30 -13.25
C VAL A 214 10.91 -1.69 -12.79
N VAL A 215 11.78 -2.41 -12.08
CA VAL A 215 11.48 -3.66 -11.39
C VAL A 215 11.71 -3.44 -9.90
N HIS A 216 10.69 -3.65 -9.09
CA HIS A 216 10.81 -3.39 -7.65
C HIS A 216 9.89 -4.24 -6.79
N HIS A 217 10.09 -4.19 -5.47
CA HIS A 217 9.34 -5.00 -4.51
C HIS A 217 7.84 -4.66 -4.41
N GLY A 218 7.39 -3.48 -4.84
CA GLY A 218 5.97 -3.13 -4.85
C GLY A 218 5.51 -2.28 -3.66
N GLY A 219 6.41 -1.65 -2.91
CA GLY A 219 6.02 -0.71 -1.88
C GLY A 219 5.30 0.51 -2.49
N ALA A 220 4.20 0.95 -1.87
CA ALA A 220 3.36 2.06 -2.33
C ALA A 220 4.13 3.27 -2.91
N GLY A 221 5.14 3.77 -2.18
CA GLY A 221 5.92 4.92 -2.59
C GLY A 221 6.81 4.67 -3.81
N THR A 222 7.43 3.50 -3.93
CA THR A 222 8.24 3.14 -5.10
C THR A 222 7.35 2.94 -6.33
N THR A 223 6.21 2.27 -6.15
CA THR A 223 5.18 2.14 -7.20
C THR A 223 4.72 3.51 -7.67
N ALA A 224 4.39 4.42 -6.75
CA ALA A 224 3.98 5.78 -7.08
C ALA A 224 5.06 6.55 -7.86
N ALA A 225 6.32 6.47 -7.42
CA ALA A 225 7.45 7.14 -8.08
C ALA A 225 7.67 6.62 -9.50
N GLY A 226 7.62 5.28 -9.70
CA GLY A 226 7.80 4.66 -11.02
C GLY A 226 6.71 5.07 -11.99
N LEU A 227 5.45 5.05 -11.54
CA LEU A 227 4.30 5.45 -12.35
C LEU A 227 4.31 6.96 -12.65
N LYS A 228 4.69 7.81 -11.69
CA LYS A 228 4.88 9.26 -11.92
C LYS A 228 5.94 9.54 -12.98
N ALA A 229 7.02 8.76 -13.01
CA ALA A 229 8.06 8.86 -14.03
C ALA A 229 7.67 8.22 -15.38
N ALA A 230 6.41 7.82 -15.55
CA ALA A 230 5.89 7.11 -16.71
C ALA A 230 6.66 5.82 -17.03
N CYS A 231 7.20 5.12 -16.03
CA CYS A 231 7.89 3.85 -16.23
C CYS A 231 6.90 2.68 -16.19
N PRO A 232 6.82 1.86 -17.26
CA PRO A 232 6.37 0.48 -17.14
C PRO A 232 7.02 -0.21 -15.93
N THR A 233 6.21 -0.94 -15.16
CA THR A 233 6.58 -1.39 -13.82
C THR A 233 6.34 -2.88 -13.64
N THR A 234 7.36 -3.64 -13.25
CA THR A 234 7.21 -5.02 -12.77
C THR A 234 7.35 -5.07 -11.26
N VAL A 235 6.42 -5.76 -10.60
CA VAL A 235 6.41 -5.92 -9.15
C VAL A 235 6.82 -7.34 -8.74
N ILE A 236 7.84 -7.43 -7.88
CA ILE A 236 8.33 -8.67 -7.27
C ILE A 236 7.97 -8.67 -5.78
N PRO A 237 6.75 -9.06 -5.37
CA PRO A 237 6.33 -8.90 -4.00
C PRO A 237 6.98 -9.94 -3.07
N PHE A 238 7.37 -9.47 -1.89
CA PHE A 238 7.85 -10.26 -0.76
C PHE A 238 6.73 -10.42 0.29
N PHE A 239 6.09 -9.33 0.73
CA PHE A 239 5.01 -9.37 1.73
C PHE A 239 4.21 -8.06 1.82
N GLY A 240 3.19 -8.05 2.68
CA GLY A 240 2.45 -6.83 3.03
C GLY A 240 1.53 -6.36 1.90
N ASP A 241 1.59 -5.08 1.58
CA ASP A 241 0.79 -4.42 0.53
C ASP A 241 1.34 -4.64 -0.89
N GLN A 242 2.53 -5.23 -1.00
CA GLN A 242 3.24 -5.37 -2.26
C GLN A 242 2.47 -6.14 -3.35
N PRO A 243 1.83 -7.29 -3.04
CA PRO A 243 1.00 -7.99 -4.03
C PRO A 243 -0.17 -7.13 -4.54
N PHE A 244 -0.83 -6.39 -3.63
CA PHE A 244 -1.93 -5.50 -4.00
C PHE A 244 -1.47 -4.49 -5.05
N TRP A 245 -0.32 -3.83 -4.85
CA TRP A 245 0.20 -2.87 -5.82
C TRP A 245 0.59 -3.51 -7.14
N GLY A 246 1.21 -4.69 -7.11
CA GLY A 246 1.49 -5.47 -8.32
C GLY A 246 0.22 -5.76 -9.12
N ASP A 247 -0.85 -6.19 -8.44
CA ASP A 247 -2.14 -6.45 -9.06
C ASP A 247 -2.76 -5.16 -9.63
N ARG A 248 -2.62 -4.01 -8.94
CA ARG A 248 -3.14 -2.72 -9.44
C ARG A 248 -2.39 -2.23 -10.68
N VAL A 249 -1.05 -2.37 -10.70
CA VAL A 249 -0.21 -2.06 -11.86
C VAL A 249 -0.61 -2.96 -13.04
N HIS A 250 -0.73 -4.26 -12.81
CA HIS A 250 -1.11 -5.22 -13.84
C HIS A 250 -2.53 -4.97 -14.38
N ALA A 251 -3.52 -4.74 -13.50
CA ALA A 251 -4.90 -4.49 -13.90
C ALA A 251 -5.06 -3.23 -14.77
N ARG A 252 -4.13 -2.27 -14.67
CA ARG A 252 -4.05 -1.08 -15.52
C ARG A 252 -3.22 -1.28 -16.79
N GLY A 253 -2.66 -2.47 -17.00
CA GLY A 253 -1.81 -2.78 -18.15
C GLY A 253 -0.46 -2.06 -18.13
N LEU A 254 0.00 -1.58 -16.97
CA LEU A 254 1.24 -0.83 -16.78
C LEU A 254 2.45 -1.74 -16.53
N GLY A 255 2.18 -3.04 -16.43
CA GLY A 255 3.16 -4.07 -16.14
C GLY A 255 2.57 -5.48 -16.26
N PRO A 256 3.43 -6.51 -16.26
CA PRO A 256 2.99 -7.90 -16.25
C PRO A 256 2.33 -8.26 -14.91
N PRO A 257 1.71 -9.44 -14.78
CA PRO A 257 1.31 -9.97 -13.49
C PRO A 257 2.49 -9.95 -12.49
N PRO A 258 2.27 -9.65 -11.20
CA PRO A 258 3.35 -9.67 -10.22
C PRO A 258 3.99 -11.06 -10.14
N ILE A 259 5.31 -11.09 -9.92
CA ILE A 259 6.08 -12.33 -9.79
C ILE A 259 6.46 -12.47 -8.32
N PRO A 260 5.74 -13.29 -7.51
CA PRO A 260 6.11 -13.53 -6.13
C PRO A 260 7.59 -13.90 -6.01
N VAL A 261 8.27 -13.45 -4.95
CA VAL A 261 9.71 -13.67 -4.81
C VAL A 261 10.08 -15.16 -4.81
N GLU A 262 9.19 -16.02 -4.30
CA GLU A 262 9.36 -17.48 -4.29
C GLU A 262 9.28 -18.10 -5.70
N GLU A 263 8.69 -17.36 -6.62
CA GLU A 263 8.47 -17.73 -8.01
C GLU A 263 9.46 -17.03 -8.96
N PHE A 264 10.38 -16.22 -8.44
CA PHE A 264 11.32 -15.44 -9.23
C PHE A 264 12.27 -16.35 -10.02
N SER A 265 12.22 -16.24 -11.35
CA SER A 265 13.04 -17.02 -12.27
C SER A 265 13.48 -16.17 -13.47
N LEU A 266 14.50 -16.67 -14.18
CA LEU A 266 15.01 -16.04 -15.39
C LEU A 266 13.93 -15.88 -16.45
N GLU A 267 13.16 -16.93 -16.72
CA GLU A 267 12.12 -16.94 -17.75
C GLU A 267 11.04 -15.90 -17.44
N LYS A 268 10.63 -15.80 -16.17
CA LYS A 268 9.64 -14.82 -15.74
C LYS A 268 10.17 -13.39 -15.82
N LEU A 269 11.41 -13.15 -15.42
CA LEU A 269 12.00 -11.81 -15.51
C LEU A 269 12.20 -11.37 -16.97
N VAL A 270 12.69 -12.27 -17.85
CA VAL A 270 12.80 -12.00 -19.29
C VAL A 270 11.43 -11.69 -19.89
N GLY A 271 10.41 -12.49 -19.57
CA GLY A 271 9.03 -12.24 -20.02
C GLY A 271 8.50 -10.89 -19.52
N ALA A 272 8.76 -10.54 -18.27
CA ALA A 272 8.37 -9.28 -17.67
C ALA A 272 9.06 -8.07 -18.32
N ILE A 273 10.37 -8.16 -18.58
CA ILE A 273 11.12 -7.12 -19.29
C ILE A 273 10.54 -6.92 -20.69
N LYS A 274 10.35 -8.00 -21.45
CA LYS A 274 9.76 -7.93 -22.80
C LYS A 274 8.37 -7.28 -22.78
N PHE A 275 7.52 -7.64 -21.81
CA PHE A 275 6.22 -7.01 -21.64
C PHE A 275 6.35 -5.51 -21.40
N MET A 276 7.21 -5.09 -20.46
CA MET A 276 7.41 -3.67 -20.14
C MET A 276 7.95 -2.84 -21.32
N LEU A 277 8.68 -3.47 -22.24
CA LEU A 277 9.24 -2.82 -23.43
C LEU A 277 8.23 -2.73 -24.59
N ASP A 278 7.04 -3.32 -24.47
CA ASP A 278 5.98 -3.14 -25.46
C ASP A 278 5.56 -1.65 -25.52
N PRO A 279 5.56 -1.02 -26.72
CA PRO A 279 5.18 0.37 -26.87
C PRO A 279 3.81 0.73 -26.29
N GLN A 280 2.83 -0.19 -26.32
CA GLN A 280 1.51 0.05 -25.76
C GLN A 280 1.53 0.13 -24.23
N VAL A 281 2.43 -0.62 -23.57
CA VAL A 281 2.61 -0.52 -22.11
C VAL A 281 3.22 0.84 -21.77
N LYS A 282 4.17 1.32 -22.57
CA LYS A 282 4.75 2.66 -22.39
C LYS A 282 3.72 3.77 -22.61
N GLU A 283 2.86 3.65 -23.61
CA GLU A 283 1.78 4.60 -23.88
C GLU A 283 0.83 4.71 -22.66
N ARG A 284 0.35 3.57 -22.14
CA ARG A 284 -0.47 3.56 -20.91
C ARG A 284 0.23 4.17 -19.70
N ALA A 285 1.54 3.94 -19.56
CA ALA A 285 2.33 4.54 -18.48
C ALA A 285 2.41 6.07 -18.62
N LEU A 286 2.56 6.59 -19.85
CA LEU A 286 2.53 8.02 -20.14
C LEU A 286 1.15 8.63 -19.87
N GLU A 287 0.07 7.95 -20.28
CA GLU A 287 -1.30 8.39 -20.01
C GLU A 287 -1.58 8.51 -18.51
N LEU A 288 -1.20 7.51 -17.72
CA LEU A 288 -1.36 7.56 -16.27
C LEU A 288 -0.51 8.66 -15.65
N ALA A 289 0.77 8.78 -16.03
CA ALA A 289 1.66 9.82 -15.51
C ALA A 289 1.08 11.22 -15.78
N LYS A 290 0.58 11.46 -17.00
CA LYS A 290 -0.08 12.71 -17.38
C LYS A 290 -1.35 12.97 -16.56
N ALA A 291 -2.15 11.95 -16.27
CA ALA A 291 -3.30 12.10 -15.37
C ALA A 291 -2.85 12.49 -13.96
N MET A 292 -1.78 11.87 -13.45
CA MET A 292 -1.19 12.16 -12.15
C MET A 292 -0.58 13.57 -12.05
N GLU A 293 -0.17 14.21 -13.14
CA GLU A 293 0.33 15.61 -13.14
C GLU A 293 -0.73 16.61 -12.67
N THR A 294 -2.02 16.30 -12.88
CA THR A 294 -3.14 17.14 -12.44
C THR A 294 -3.55 16.89 -10.99
N GLU A 295 -2.94 15.89 -10.34
CA GLU A 295 -3.19 15.55 -8.95
C GLU A 295 -2.27 16.33 -8.02
N ASP A 296 -2.84 16.89 -6.95
CA ASP A 296 -2.08 17.40 -5.81
C ASP A 296 -2.53 16.64 -4.56
N GLY A 297 -1.84 15.53 -4.27
CA GLY A 297 -2.15 14.68 -3.13
C GLY A 297 -2.01 15.39 -1.78
N VAL A 298 -1.10 16.35 -1.67
CA VAL A 298 -0.88 17.13 -0.44
C VAL A 298 -2.07 18.05 -0.20
N THR A 299 -2.43 18.85 -1.19
CA THR A 299 -3.61 19.72 -1.11
C THR A 299 -4.89 18.89 -0.95
N GLY A 300 -5.00 17.75 -1.64
CA GLY A 300 -6.10 16.80 -1.50
C GLY A 300 -6.23 16.27 -0.07
N ALA A 301 -5.12 15.85 0.54
CA ALA A 301 -5.08 15.39 1.92
C ALA A 301 -5.46 16.50 2.91
N VAL A 302 -4.96 17.73 2.73
CA VAL A 302 -5.31 18.89 3.56
C VAL A 302 -6.81 19.21 3.44
N LYS A 303 -7.37 19.22 2.23
CA LYS A 303 -8.81 19.42 2.00
C LYS A 303 -9.65 18.33 2.68
N ALA A 304 -9.25 17.06 2.54
CA ALA A 304 -9.92 15.95 3.20
C ALA A 304 -9.86 16.08 4.73
N PHE A 305 -8.72 16.49 5.28
CA PHE A 305 -8.56 16.75 6.71
C PHE A 305 -9.53 17.81 7.21
N PHE A 306 -9.59 18.97 6.55
CA PHE A 306 -10.52 20.04 6.95
C PHE A 306 -11.99 19.68 6.74
N LYS A 307 -12.31 18.91 5.69
CA LYS A 307 -13.66 18.39 5.43
C LYS A 307 -14.19 17.55 6.59
N HIS A 308 -13.33 16.77 7.23
CA HIS A 308 -13.71 15.84 8.30
C HIS A 308 -13.38 16.33 9.71
N LEU A 309 -12.80 17.53 9.85
CA LEU A 309 -12.58 18.15 11.14
C LEU A 309 -13.94 18.62 11.69
N PRO A 310 -14.39 18.12 12.87
CA PRO A 310 -15.67 18.53 13.42
C PRO A 310 -15.65 20.02 13.80
N SER A 311 -16.76 20.71 13.55
CA SER A 311 -16.93 22.14 13.87
C SER A 311 -16.91 22.46 15.37
N GLN A 312 -17.15 21.45 16.22
CA GLN A 312 -17.01 21.53 17.66
C GLN A 312 -16.18 20.34 18.15
N LEU A 313 -15.16 20.61 18.96
CA LEU A 313 -14.42 19.55 19.63
C LEU A 313 -15.34 18.86 20.66
N PRO A 314 -15.25 17.52 20.82
CA PRO A 314 -15.98 16.82 21.86
C PRO A 314 -15.71 17.48 23.22
N SER A 315 -16.77 17.87 23.93
CA SER A 315 -16.58 18.51 25.24
C SER A 315 -15.83 17.54 26.18
N ARG A 316 -14.87 18.05 26.96
CA ARG A 316 -14.14 17.22 27.93
C ARG A 316 -15.06 16.57 28.97
N HIS A 317 -16.29 17.05 29.10
CA HIS A 317 -17.29 16.60 30.07
C HIS A 317 -18.41 15.73 29.49
N SER A 318 -18.41 15.45 28.18
CA SER A 318 -19.41 14.56 27.59
C SER A 318 -19.16 13.12 28.08
N PRO A 319 -20.19 12.42 28.59
CA PRO A 319 -20.08 10.98 28.82
C PRO A 319 -19.83 10.28 27.48
N PRO A 320 -19.07 9.16 27.46
CA PRO A 320 -18.90 8.40 26.23
C PRO A 320 -20.29 8.00 25.69
N PRO A 321 -20.51 8.02 24.38
CA PRO A 321 -21.76 7.55 23.81
C PRO A 321 -21.99 6.12 24.30
N SER A 322 -23.16 5.89 24.92
CA SER A 322 -23.58 4.54 25.28
C SER A 322 -23.68 3.75 23.98
N SER A 323 -22.91 2.66 23.87
CA SER A 323 -23.14 1.65 22.86
C SER A 323 -24.53 1.07 23.12
N SER A 324 -25.56 1.64 22.48
CA SER A 324 -26.89 1.06 22.44
C SER A 324 -26.79 -0.21 21.62
N VAL A 325 -26.64 -1.32 22.33
CA VAL A 325 -26.96 -2.63 21.79
C VAL A 325 -28.47 -2.62 21.62
N ASP A 326 -28.97 -2.42 20.41
CA ASP A 326 -30.36 -2.74 20.10
C ASP A 326 -30.52 -4.25 20.26
N PRO A 327 -31.26 -4.75 21.26
CA PRO A 327 -31.61 -6.15 21.30
C PRO A 327 -32.77 -6.30 20.32
N PHE A 328 -32.51 -6.83 19.14
CA PHE A 328 -33.54 -7.48 18.33
C PHE A 328 -34.03 -8.72 19.10
N LEU A 329 -34.92 -8.49 20.08
CA LEU A 329 -35.78 -9.49 20.68
C LEU A 329 -37.22 -9.03 20.44
N GLY A 330 -37.80 -9.56 19.37
CA GLY A 330 -39.23 -9.38 19.08
C GLY A 330 -40.09 -9.94 20.24
N PRO A 331 -41.27 -9.35 20.51
CA PRO A 331 -42.08 -9.77 21.63
C PRO A 331 -42.79 -11.11 21.32
N PHE A 332 -42.41 -12.17 22.05
CA PHE A 332 -43.29 -13.32 22.25
C PHE A 332 -44.51 -12.85 23.06
N ARG A 333 -45.58 -12.47 22.37
CA ARG A 333 -46.90 -12.28 22.99
C ARG A 333 -47.49 -13.65 23.33
N ARG A 334 -47.72 -13.83 24.63
CA ARG A 334 -48.67 -14.79 25.21
C ARG A 334 -50.02 -14.66 24.49
N CYS A 335 -50.49 -15.74 23.88
CA CYS A 335 -51.92 -15.96 23.64
C CYS A 335 -52.39 -17.00 24.66
N LEU A 336 -52.85 -16.52 25.82
CA LEU A 336 -53.88 -17.22 26.59
C LEU A 336 -55.21 -16.58 26.21
N GLY A 337 -56.13 -17.39 25.70
CA GLY A 337 -57.49 -17.00 25.35
C GLY A 337 -58.39 -18.24 25.27
N CYS A 338 -58.92 -18.62 26.44
CA CYS A 338 -60.16 -19.37 26.69
C CYS A 338 -61.30 -18.93 25.73
N LEU A 339 -62.06 -19.78 25.03
CA LEU A 339 -63.25 -20.63 25.38
C LEU A 339 -64.09 -20.80 24.06
N PRO A 340 -65.23 -21.52 23.95
CA PRO A 340 -65.94 -22.42 24.88
C PRO A 340 -66.44 -23.78 24.28
N ASP A 341 -66.97 -24.61 25.18
CA ASP A 341 -68.01 -25.65 25.09
C ASP A 341 -68.66 -25.99 23.74
N SER A 342 -68.58 -27.28 23.37
CA SER A 342 -69.69 -28.16 22.95
C SER A 342 -69.25 -29.62 22.99
#